data_AF-A0A226X2H5-F1
#
_entry.id   AF-A0A226X2H5-F1
#
_cell.length_a   1.000
_cell.length_b   1.000
_cell.length_c   1.000
_cell.angle_alpha   90.00
_cell.angle_beta   90.00
_cell.angle_gamma   90.00
#
_symmetry.space_group_name_H-M   'P 1'
#
loop_
_entity.id
_entity.type
_entity.pdbx_description
1 polymer ?
#
loop_
_entity_poly.entity_id
_entity_poly.type
_entity_poly.pdbx_seq_one_letter_code
_entity_poly.pdbx_strand_id
1 'polypeptide(L)'
;MTFSYPALFDFEPFAGRSEAFVALIRQFAAAHPFRSATVDELLLDDDYHRRPLRPEDFEFLKFMKPVRADNVSRLPSLASNRTLLSIYELEAARMPRSGEAADWQRFTEFYRDDVRTLGAQLTPFLEAYAFTYLSNASPAGESVAAASARLARIIDDESTFWDTTFARLMRNDYLEEGLRFIMVQRWALAPSKRRAVARAAANGYFDALPQDAWPTLEGDLPDDALLQRVAATCGVTRQQHAYWQFYLPTSMAKTNLLYALARRPDRAFALTGAVFAAEAEWLAFGLALERACAWLQPAGRRPGEAGARKAALVARFATALQTVADRYGDAAFEQCVSGAAAGERLAERGRWDLGEQLQWLGAIPQYCEFARRISKRIDVECPDIDRETFIEPHEMCSTTHVHNDHRLVTIQEGDMLFWGNVGMQLKMHQGDMVLIPDGRLHGSTVVSGECTYHQPIIPDDWVRALVAELDAKAPAAH
;
A
#
# COMPACT_ATOMS: atom_id res chain seq x y z
N MET A 1 17.82 -19.38 -32.08
CA MET A 1 17.53 -18.06 -31.50
C MET A 1 16.72 -18.32 -30.24
N THR A 2 17.26 -18.05 -29.06
CA THR A 2 16.50 -18.12 -27.81
C THR A 2 15.55 -16.92 -27.77
N PHE A 3 14.25 -17.19 -27.82
CA PHE A 3 13.23 -16.16 -27.69
C PHE A 3 13.24 -15.71 -26.23
N SER A 4 13.77 -14.52 -25.93
CA SER A 4 13.71 -13.94 -24.58
C SER A 4 12.38 -13.21 -24.44
N TYR A 5 11.58 -13.57 -23.44
CA TYR A 5 10.32 -12.87 -23.19
C TYR A 5 10.60 -11.46 -22.65
N PRO A 6 9.77 -10.47 -23.02
CA PRO A 6 9.88 -9.14 -22.48
C PRO A 6 9.67 -9.17 -20.96
N ALA A 7 10.39 -8.28 -20.27
CA ALA A 7 10.22 -8.05 -18.83
C ALA A 7 8.74 -7.84 -18.46
N LEU A 8 8.38 -8.13 -17.21
CA LEU A 8 7.03 -7.87 -16.70
C LEU A 8 6.67 -6.39 -16.84
N PHE A 9 7.64 -5.51 -16.58
CA PHE A 9 7.55 -4.06 -16.69
C PHE A 9 8.90 -3.47 -17.11
N ASP A 10 8.89 -2.58 -18.09
CA ASP A 10 10.10 -1.95 -18.62
C ASP A 10 9.90 -0.44 -18.74
N PHE A 11 10.75 0.31 -18.04
CA PHE A 11 10.72 1.77 -18.03
C PHE A 11 11.61 2.38 -19.11
N GLU A 12 12.51 1.61 -19.72
CA GLU A 12 13.45 2.13 -20.72
C GLU A 12 12.76 2.85 -21.91
N PRO A 13 11.61 2.38 -22.43
CA PRO A 13 10.89 3.09 -23.50
C PRO A 13 10.39 4.50 -23.14
N PHE A 14 10.39 4.84 -21.84
CA PHE A 14 9.95 6.11 -21.29
C PHE A 14 11.10 6.99 -20.79
N ALA A 15 12.34 6.49 -20.80
CA ALA A 15 13.52 7.24 -20.41
C ALA A 15 13.63 8.53 -21.25
N GLY A 16 13.82 9.66 -20.57
CA GLY A 16 13.89 10.99 -21.21
C GLY A 16 12.56 11.56 -21.71
N ARG A 17 11.42 10.90 -21.45
CA ARG A 17 10.07 11.36 -21.88
C ARG A 17 9.19 11.84 -20.73
N SER A 18 9.73 11.93 -19.51
CA SER A 18 8.97 12.17 -18.29
C SER A 18 8.16 13.48 -18.31
N GLU A 19 8.67 14.54 -18.93
CA GLU A 19 7.99 15.85 -18.98
C GLU A 19 6.60 15.77 -19.65
N ALA A 20 6.52 15.07 -20.78
CA ALA A 20 5.25 14.88 -21.49
C ALA A 20 4.24 14.09 -20.64
N PHE A 21 4.69 13.06 -19.91
CA PHE A 21 3.83 12.28 -19.03
C PHE A 21 3.43 13.06 -17.77
N VAL A 22 4.31 13.88 -17.20
CA VAL A 22 3.97 14.77 -16.08
C VAL A 22 2.87 15.74 -16.49
N ALA A 23 2.94 16.32 -17.69
CA ALA A 23 1.87 17.17 -18.20
C ALA A 23 0.52 16.43 -18.30
N LEU A 24 0.53 15.18 -18.78
CA LEU A 24 -0.67 14.34 -18.82
C LEU A 24 -1.19 13.96 -17.42
N ILE A 25 -0.30 13.68 -16.46
CA ILE A 25 -0.67 13.39 -15.07
C ILE A 25 -1.35 14.62 -14.45
N ARG A 26 -0.81 15.82 -14.68
CA ARG A 26 -1.42 17.07 -14.20
C ARG A 26 -2.81 17.28 -14.80
N GLN A 27 -2.99 17.01 -16.09
CA GLN A 27 -4.30 17.07 -16.75
C GLN A 27 -5.29 16.07 -16.15
N PHE A 28 -4.86 14.83 -15.90
CA PHE A 28 -5.68 13.81 -15.26
C PHE A 28 -6.08 14.21 -13.84
N ALA A 29 -5.12 14.61 -13.01
CA ALA A 29 -5.32 14.97 -11.61
C ALA A 29 -6.11 16.28 -11.43
N ALA A 30 -6.27 17.09 -12.48
CA ALA A 30 -7.09 18.30 -12.44
C ALA A 30 -8.60 18.03 -12.46
N ALA A 31 -9.05 16.81 -12.78
CA ALA A 31 -10.48 16.50 -12.71
C ALA A 31 -10.99 16.56 -11.25
N HIS A 32 -12.20 17.06 -11.06
CA HIS A 32 -12.77 17.33 -9.73
C HIS A 32 -12.68 16.14 -8.73
N PRO A 33 -12.92 14.89 -9.14
CA PRO A 33 -12.72 13.72 -8.28
C PRO A 33 -11.33 13.60 -7.63
N PHE A 34 -10.30 14.17 -8.26
CA PHE A 34 -8.89 13.96 -7.93
C PHE A 34 -8.24 15.13 -7.17
N ARG A 35 -8.98 16.22 -6.92
CA ARG A 35 -8.49 17.38 -6.15
C ARG A 35 -8.00 16.97 -4.75
N SER A 36 -7.20 17.81 -4.11
CA SER A 36 -6.78 17.61 -2.71
C SER A 36 -7.98 17.53 -1.75
N ALA A 37 -7.82 16.75 -0.69
CA ALA A 37 -8.82 16.58 0.35
C ALA A 37 -9.02 17.89 1.12
N THR A 38 -10.27 18.21 1.47
CA THR A 38 -10.57 19.23 2.48
C THR A 38 -10.52 18.63 3.89
N VAL A 39 -10.67 19.48 4.91
CA VAL A 39 -10.68 19.06 6.32
C VAL A 39 -11.74 17.99 6.62
N ASP A 40 -12.91 18.09 6.00
CA ASP A 40 -14.01 17.13 6.17
C ASP A 40 -13.78 15.80 5.42
N GLU A 41 -12.79 15.75 4.51
CA GLU A 41 -12.51 14.60 3.66
C GLU A 41 -11.40 13.70 4.22
N LEU A 42 -11.08 13.79 5.53
CA LEU A 42 -10.15 12.86 6.18
C LEU A 42 -10.55 11.40 5.92
N LEU A 43 -11.85 11.14 5.96
CA LEU A 43 -12.49 9.96 5.42
C LEU A 43 -13.48 10.40 4.33
N LEU A 44 -13.62 9.62 3.26
CA LEU A 44 -14.45 9.98 2.11
C LEU A 44 -15.93 9.59 2.26
N ASP A 45 -16.38 9.25 3.47
CA ASP A 45 -17.78 8.92 3.78
C ASP A 45 -18.51 8.01 2.77
N ASP A 46 -17.85 6.95 2.29
CA ASP A 46 -18.36 6.02 1.27
C ASP A 46 -18.58 6.60 -0.15
N ASP A 47 -18.01 7.77 -0.44
CA ASP A 47 -17.92 8.30 -1.79
C ASP A 47 -16.86 7.56 -2.60
N TYR A 48 -17.29 6.57 -3.39
CA TYR A 48 -16.41 5.79 -4.26
C TYR A 48 -15.74 6.64 -5.35
N HIS A 49 -16.43 7.70 -5.79
CA HIS A 49 -16.04 8.53 -6.93
C HIS A 49 -15.06 9.63 -6.52
N ARG A 50 -14.61 9.67 -5.26
CA ARG A 50 -13.66 10.64 -4.72
C ARG A 50 -12.29 10.01 -4.45
N ARG A 51 -11.22 10.65 -4.92
CA ARG A 51 -9.84 10.12 -4.92
C ARG A 51 -8.77 11.22 -4.78
N PRO A 52 -8.52 11.80 -3.59
CA PRO A 52 -7.50 12.85 -3.46
C PRO A 52 -6.12 12.44 -4.00
N LEU A 53 -5.62 13.13 -5.03
CA LEU A 53 -4.32 12.86 -5.66
C LEU A 53 -3.22 13.85 -5.30
N ARG A 54 -3.54 14.97 -4.62
CA ARG A 54 -2.63 16.09 -4.36
C ARG A 54 -2.00 16.64 -5.65
N PRO A 55 -2.78 17.25 -6.56
CA PRO A 55 -2.28 17.72 -7.85
C PRO A 55 -1.04 18.63 -7.77
N GLU A 56 -0.90 19.37 -6.66
CA GLU A 56 0.26 20.19 -6.29
C GLU A 56 1.58 19.39 -6.25
N ASP A 57 1.54 18.10 -5.90
CA ASP A 57 2.74 17.26 -5.87
C ASP A 57 3.35 17.09 -7.27
N PHE A 58 2.53 17.13 -8.31
CA PHE A 58 2.97 16.95 -9.70
C PHE A 58 3.69 18.18 -10.28
N GLU A 59 3.78 19.28 -9.54
CA GLU A 59 4.58 20.43 -9.93
C GLU A 59 6.08 20.20 -9.75
N PHE A 60 6.45 19.33 -8.80
CA PHE A 60 7.85 19.03 -8.46
C PHE A 60 8.25 17.57 -8.69
N LEU A 61 7.30 16.63 -8.75
CA LEU A 61 7.58 15.25 -9.11
C LEU A 61 8.00 15.11 -10.58
N LYS A 62 9.25 14.71 -10.82
CA LYS A 62 9.83 14.66 -12.17
C LYS A 62 9.69 13.32 -12.90
N PHE A 63 9.38 12.24 -12.20
CA PHE A 63 9.26 10.86 -12.75
C PHE A 63 10.42 10.44 -13.69
N MET A 64 11.65 10.87 -13.41
CA MET A 64 12.81 10.59 -14.28
C MET A 64 13.43 9.21 -14.07
N LYS A 65 13.31 8.67 -12.85
CA LYS A 65 13.84 7.37 -12.46
C LYS A 65 12.71 6.55 -11.85
N PRO A 66 12.52 5.29 -12.29
CA PRO A 66 11.43 4.47 -11.78
C PRO A 66 11.61 4.19 -10.29
N VAL A 67 10.52 3.79 -9.65
CA VAL A 67 10.52 3.30 -8.28
C VAL A 67 11.47 2.11 -8.17
N ARG A 68 12.18 2.03 -7.06
CA ARG A 68 13.12 0.98 -6.68
C ARG A 68 12.72 0.40 -5.34
N ALA A 69 13.23 -0.81 -5.05
CA ALA A 69 12.89 -1.50 -3.81
C ALA A 69 13.25 -0.72 -2.53
N ASP A 70 14.27 0.13 -2.56
CA ASP A 70 14.73 0.97 -1.45
C ASP A 70 13.89 2.24 -1.25
N ASN A 71 13.03 2.62 -2.21
CA ASN A 71 12.26 3.87 -2.14
C ASN A 71 10.75 3.69 -2.37
N VAL A 72 10.23 2.48 -2.20
CA VAL A 72 8.81 2.13 -2.40
C VAL A 72 7.83 2.84 -1.46
N SER A 73 8.29 3.38 -0.33
CA SER A 73 7.46 4.13 0.63
C SER A 73 7.46 5.65 0.39
N ARG A 74 8.26 6.14 -0.56
CA ARG A 74 8.46 7.57 -0.82
C ARG A 74 7.38 8.17 -1.73
N LEU A 75 7.35 9.50 -1.80
CA LEU A 75 6.27 10.25 -2.45
C LEU A 75 6.02 9.87 -3.92
N PRO A 76 7.05 9.64 -4.77
CA PRO A 76 6.79 9.22 -6.14
C PRO A 76 6.07 7.86 -6.24
N SER A 77 6.33 6.95 -5.30
CA SER A 77 5.64 5.66 -5.21
C SER A 77 4.19 5.84 -4.75
N LEU A 78 3.95 6.69 -3.74
CA LEU A 78 2.59 7.01 -3.28
C LEU A 78 1.75 7.65 -4.39
N ALA A 79 2.28 8.67 -5.04
CA ALA A 79 1.58 9.41 -6.09
C ALA A 79 1.26 8.53 -7.30
N SER A 80 2.23 7.72 -7.76
CA SER A 80 2.01 6.78 -8.86
C SER A 80 0.97 5.71 -8.51
N ASN A 81 1.01 5.14 -7.29
CA ASN A 81 0.06 4.11 -6.89
C ASN A 81 -1.37 4.65 -6.65
N ARG A 82 -1.53 5.85 -6.11
CA ARG A 82 -2.83 6.53 -6.02
C ARG A 82 -3.41 6.81 -7.41
N THR A 83 -2.57 7.28 -8.33
CA THR A 83 -2.97 7.57 -9.71
C THR A 83 -3.36 6.28 -10.45
N LEU A 84 -2.54 5.23 -10.37
CA LEU A 84 -2.82 3.93 -11.00
C LEU A 84 -4.12 3.31 -10.48
N LEU A 85 -4.33 3.29 -9.16
CA LEU A 85 -5.54 2.71 -8.58
C LEU A 85 -6.79 3.47 -9.06
N SER A 86 -6.69 4.80 -9.13
CA SER A 86 -7.75 5.64 -9.69
C SER A 86 -8.05 5.29 -11.15
N ILE A 87 -7.01 5.14 -11.99
CA ILE A 87 -7.15 4.79 -13.41
C ILE A 87 -7.78 3.41 -13.59
N TYR A 88 -7.31 2.39 -12.86
CA TYR A 88 -7.86 1.03 -12.98
C TYR A 88 -9.33 0.96 -12.60
N GLU A 89 -9.74 1.76 -11.61
CA GLU A 89 -11.12 1.79 -11.14
C GLU A 89 -12.07 2.66 -11.98
N LEU A 90 -11.58 3.34 -13.03
CA LEU A 90 -12.45 3.94 -14.05
C LEU A 90 -13.24 2.89 -14.84
N GLU A 91 -12.78 1.63 -14.83
CA GLU A 91 -13.47 0.50 -15.46
C GLU A 91 -14.26 -0.33 -14.44
N ALA A 92 -14.24 0.07 -13.16
CA ALA A 92 -14.97 -0.57 -12.10
C ALA A 92 -16.36 0.06 -11.98
N ALA A 93 -17.42 -0.68 -12.34
CA ALA A 93 -18.79 -0.19 -12.17
C ALA A 93 -19.12 0.03 -10.69
N ARG A 94 -19.47 1.28 -10.34
CA ARG A 94 -20.06 1.68 -9.05
C ARG A 94 -21.13 2.74 -9.27
N MET A 95 -22.35 2.40 -8.91
CA MET A 95 -23.51 3.27 -9.07
C MET A 95 -23.42 4.48 -8.15
N PRO A 96 -24.10 5.59 -8.48
CA PRO A 96 -24.31 6.69 -7.55
C PRO A 96 -24.89 6.19 -6.21
N ARG A 97 -24.53 6.83 -5.11
CA ARG A 97 -25.00 6.43 -3.77
C ARG A 97 -26.49 6.62 -3.58
N SER A 98 -27.06 7.63 -4.22
CA SER A 98 -28.47 7.97 -4.13
C SER A 98 -28.99 8.59 -5.44
N GLY A 99 -30.27 8.94 -5.47
CA GLY A 99 -30.88 9.68 -6.58
C GLY A 99 -30.56 11.18 -6.60
N GLU A 100 -29.83 11.70 -5.61
CA GLU A 100 -29.53 13.13 -5.48
C GLU A 100 -28.63 13.64 -6.62
N ALA A 101 -28.87 14.87 -7.07
CA ALA A 101 -28.16 15.45 -8.21
C ALA A 101 -26.63 15.51 -7.99
N ALA A 102 -26.18 15.76 -6.76
CA ALA A 102 -24.77 15.80 -6.42
C ALA A 102 -24.05 14.44 -6.56
N ASP A 103 -24.73 13.34 -6.22
CA ASP A 103 -24.19 11.98 -6.39
C ASP A 103 -24.06 11.62 -7.87
N TRP A 104 -25.06 12.00 -8.68
CA TRP A 104 -25.00 11.84 -10.13
C TRP A 104 -23.91 12.67 -10.79
N GLN A 105 -23.70 13.90 -10.31
CA GLN A 105 -22.61 14.75 -10.77
C GLN A 105 -21.26 14.10 -10.49
N ARG A 106 -21.00 13.67 -9.24
CA ARG A 106 -19.75 12.96 -8.88
C ARG A 106 -19.52 11.71 -9.71
N PHE A 107 -20.56 10.88 -9.87
CA PHE A 107 -20.52 9.70 -10.73
C PHE A 107 -20.13 10.06 -12.16
N THR A 108 -20.79 11.07 -12.74
CA THR A 108 -20.56 11.48 -14.13
C THR A 108 -19.15 12.06 -14.30
N GLU A 109 -18.70 12.88 -13.35
CA GLU A 109 -17.37 13.49 -13.35
C GLU A 109 -16.24 12.45 -13.25
N PHE A 110 -16.44 11.39 -12.46
CA PHE A 110 -15.48 10.31 -12.33
C PHE A 110 -15.35 9.47 -13.60
N TYR A 111 -16.47 9.17 -14.28
CA TYR A 111 -16.47 8.34 -15.49
C TYR A 111 -16.41 9.12 -16.81
N ARG A 112 -16.01 10.41 -16.79
CA ARG A 112 -15.89 11.20 -18.02
C ARG A 112 -14.93 10.56 -19.03
N ASP A 113 -15.28 10.63 -20.31
CA ASP A 113 -14.50 9.98 -21.37
C ASP A 113 -13.09 10.56 -21.54
N ASP A 114 -12.90 11.85 -21.29
CA ASP A 114 -11.58 12.49 -21.32
C ASP A 114 -10.68 11.97 -20.19
N VAL A 115 -11.22 11.82 -18.97
CA VAL A 115 -10.53 11.22 -17.83
C VAL A 115 -10.11 9.78 -18.13
N ARG A 116 -11.01 8.99 -18.72
CA ARG A 116 -10.74 7.61 -19.15
C ARG A 116 -9.66 7.54 -20.23
N THR A 117 -9.72 8.44 -21.20
CA THR A 117 -8.73 8.54 -22.28
C THR A 117 -7.35 8.91 -21.76
N LEU A 118 -7.27 9.91 -20.87
CA LEU A 118 -6.02 10.29 -20.21
C LEU A 118 -5.45 9.13 -19.38
N GLY A 119 -6.29 8.46 -18.58
CA GLY A 119 -5.90 7.30 -17.80
C GLY A 119 -5.30 6.19 -18.67
N ALA A 120 -5.94 5.87 -19.79
CA ALA A 120 -5.43 4.87 -20.73
C ALA A 120 -4.06 5.25 -21.35
N GLN A 121 -3.83 6.53 -21.65
CA GLN A 121 -2.54 7.02 -22.15
C GLN A 121 -1.43 6.95 -21.09
N LEU A 122 -1.78 7.23 -19.84
CA LEU A 122 -0.85 7.25 -18.71
C LEU A 122 -0.45 5.86 -18.21
N THR A 123 -1.34 4.87 -18.36
CA THR A 123 -1.20 3.56 -17.73
C THR A 123 0.14 2.88 -18.04
N PRO A 124 0.60 2.75 -19.30
CA PRO A 124 1.86 2.06 -19.59
C PRO A 124 3.07 2.73 -18.95
N PHE A 125 3.09 4.07 -18.92
CA PHE A 125 4.16 4.84 -18.29
C PHE A 125 4.16 4.65 -16.77
N LEU A 126 3.00 4.79 -16.13
CA LEU A 126 2.89 4.66 -14.68
C LEU A 126 3.14 3.23 -14.20
N GLU A 127 2.68 2.22 -14.94
CA GLU A 127 2.97 0.80 -14.66
C GLU A 127 4.47 0.53 -14.72
N ALA A 128 5.15 0.98 -15.78
CA ALA A 128 6.59 0.85 -15.91
C ALA A 128 7.32 1.61 -14.78
N TYR A 129 6.92 2.85 -14.52
CA TYR A 129 7.49 3.68 -13.47
C TYR A 129 7.37 3.03 -12.08
N ALA A 130 6.19 2.49 -11.77
CA ALA A 130 5.88 1.93 -10.45
C ALA A 130 6.44 0.52 -10.26
N PHE A 131 6.56 -0.30 -11.32
CA PHE A 131 6.78 -1.74 -11.18
C PHE A 131 8.03 -2.29 -11.85
N THR A 132 8.86 -1.48 -12.53
CA THR A 132 10.11 -2.00 -13.12
C THR A 132 11.01 -2.72 -12.11
N TYR A 133 11.04 -2.29 -10.83
CA TYR A 133 11.81 -2.98 -9.80
C TYR A 133 11.35 -4.42 -9.49
N LEU A 134 10.15 -4.81 -9.93
CA LEU A 134 9.60 -6.16 -9.81
C LEU A 134 10.02 -7.06 -10.99
N SER A 135 10.66 -6.51 -12.02
CA SER A 135 11.00 -7.24 -13.24
C SER A 135 12.37 -7.92 -13.19
N ASN A 136 13.10 -7.78 -12.08
CA ASN A 136 14.35 -8.51 -11.90
C ASN A 136 14.06 -10.00 -11.79
N ALA A 137 14.54 -10.73 -12.79
CA ALA A 137 14.15 -12.08 -13.15
C ALA A 137 14.25 -13.09 -12.00
N SER A 138 13.29 -14.01 -11.94
CA SER A 138 13.54 -15.29 -11.30
C SER A 138 14.73 -15.99 -11.98
N PRO A 139 15.50 -16.81 -11.26
CA PRO A 139 16.62 -17.53 -11.87
C PRO A 139 16.13 -18.33 -13.08
N ALA A 140 16.75 -18.15 -14.24
CA ALA A 140 16.47 -18.96 -15.41
C ALA A 140 16.64 -20.45 -15.06
N GLY A 141 15.70 -21.29 -15.48
CA GLY A 141 15.70 -22.72 -15.15
C GLY A 141 15.29 -23.06 -13.71
N GLU A 142 14.53 -22.21 -13.03
CA GLU A 142 13.90 -22.57 -11.75
C GLU A 142 12.99 -23.80 -11.91
N SER A 143 13.06 -24.77 -11.01
CA SER A 143 12.20 -25.96 -11.07
C SER A 143 10.84 -25.72 -10.41
N VAL A 144 9.84 -26.56 -10.72
CA VAL A 144 8.54 -26.56 -10.02
C VAL A 144 8.72 -26.64 -8.51
N ALA A 145 9.66 -27.47 -8.03
CA ALA A 145 9.95 -27.60 -6.60
C ALA A 145 10.51 -26.30 -6.00
N ALA A 146 11.43 -25.63 -6.69
CA ALA A 146 12.00 -24.35 -6.22
C ALA A 146 10.95 -23.23 -6.20
N ALA A 147 10.13 -23.12 -7.24
CA ALA A 147 9.02 -22.16 -7.29
C ALA A 147 7.96 -22.45 -6.22
N SER A 148 7.65 -23.72 -5.96
CA SER A 148 6.74 -24.13 -4.88
C SER A 148 7.29 -23.81 -3.49
N ALA A 149 8.60 -24.00 -3.29
CA ALA A 149 9.29 -23.59 -2.08
C ALA A 149 9.29 -22.06 -1.89
N ARG A 150 9.32 -21.29 -2.98
CA ARG A 150 9.14 -19.83 -2.94
C ARG A 150 7.78 -19.44 -2.38
N LEU A 151 6.72 -20.06 -2.88
CA LEU A 151 5.36 -19.81 -2.37
C LEU A 151 5.25 -20.16 -0.88
N ALA A 152 5.86 -21.28 -0.46
CA ALA A 152 5.91 -21.67 0.94
C ALA A 152 6.64 -20.63 1.82
N ARG A 153 7.74 -20.04 1.34
CA ARG A 153 8.49 -18.98 2.04
C ARG A 153 7.66 -17.72 2.24
N ILE A 154 6.84 -17.31 1.26
CA ILE A 154 5.94 -16.16 1.42
C ILE A 154 5.06 -16.37 2.66
N ILE A 155 4.49 -17.56 2.83
CA ILE A 155 3.61 -17.89 3.97
C ILE A 155 4.40 -17.84 5.29
N ASP A 156 5.62 -18.38 5.32
CA ASP A 156 6.47 -18.42 6.52
C ASP A 156 6.91 -17.01 6.95
N ASP A 157 7.35 -16.20 5.99
CA ASP A 157 7.77 -14.83 6.24
C ASP A 157 6.61 -13.94 6.70
N GLU A 158 5.45 -14.05 6.06
CA GLU A 158 4.24 -13.34 6.48
C GLU A 158 3.79 -13.79 7.87
N SER A 159 3.82 -15.09 8.18
CA SER A 159 3.46 -15.60 9.50
C SER A 159 4.37 -15.02 10.59
N THR A 160 5.68 -15.02 10.36
CA THR A 160 6.69 -14.46 11.28
C THR A 160 6.46 -12.96 11.49
N PHE A 161 6.19 -12.24 10.40
CA PHE A 161 5.90 -10.81 10.45
C PHE A 161 4.65 -10.50 11.28
N TRP A 162 3.56 -11.24 11.08
CA TRP A 162 2.32 -11.00 11.83
C TRP A 162 2.46 -11.34 13.31
N ASP A 163 3.11 -12.45 13.66
CA ASP A 163 3.36 -12.82 15.05
C ASP A 163 4.19 -11.73 15.76
N THR A 164 5.27 -11.27 15.12
CA THR A 164 6.12 -10.19 15.64
C THR A 164 5.36 -8.86 15.76
N THR A 165 4.57 -8.52 14.73
CA THR A 165 3.82 -7.28 14.69
C THR A 165 2.75 -7.23 15.77
N PHE A 166 1.94 -8.29 15.92
CA PHE A 166 0.91 -8.33 16.95
C PHE A 166 1.50 -8.33 18.36
N ALA A 167 2.58 -9.08 18.60
CA ALA A 167 3.29 -9.04 19.88
C ALA A 167 3.79 -7.63 20.22
N ARG A 168 4.35 -6.90 19.25
CA ARG A 168 4.79 -5.51 19.42
C ARG A 168 3.63 -4.56 19.69
N LEU A 169 2.54 -4.68 18.94
CA LEU A 169 1.35 -3.85 19.12
C LEU A 169 0.73 -4.04 20.51
N MET A 170 0.65 -5.29 20.99
CA MET A 170 0.21 -5.60 22.35
C MET A 170 1.13 -4.98 23.40
N ARG A 171 2.45 -5.13 23.24
CA ARG A 171 3.44 -4.57 24.17
C ARG A 171 3.35 -3.04 24.27
N ASN A 172 3.01 -2.37 23.18
CA ASN A 172 2.91 -0.92 23.11
C ASN A 172 1.51 -0.38 23.44
N ASP A 173 0.58 -1.23 23.89
CA ASP A 173 -0.82 -0.87 24.15
C ASP A 173 -1.48 -0.17 22.94
N TYR A 174 -1.18 -0.68 21.75
CA TYR A 174 -1.61 -0.10 20.46
C TYR A 174 -2.26 -1.17 19.56
N LEU A 175 -2.79 -2.25 20.15
CA LEU A 175 -3.36 -3.35 19.38
C LEU A 175 -4.63 -2.93 18.62
N GLU A 176 -5.54 -2.20 19.24
CA GLU A 176 -6.81 -1.82 18.61
C GLU A 176 -6.57 -0.85 17.44
N GLU A 177 -5.79 0.20 17.66
CA GLU A 177 -5.40 1.19 16.66
C GLU A 177 -4.55 0.57 15.55
N GLY A 178 -3.63 -0.33 15.93
CA GLY A 178 -2.84 -1.09 14.98
C GLY A 178 -3.70 -1.99 14.10
N LEU A 179 -4.67 -2.72 14.70
CA LEU A 179 -5.65 -3.53 13.96
C LEU A 179 -6.50 -2.64 13.04
N ARG A 180 -6.96 -1.48 13.50
CA ARG A 180 -7.67 -0.50 12.66
C ARG A 180 -6.87 -0.16 11.41
N PHE A 181 -5.59 0.19 11.56
CA PHE A 181 -4.74 0.51 10.41
C PHE A 181 -4.50 -0.69 9.49
N ILE A 182 -4.24 -1.88 10.07
CA ILE A 182 -4.07 -3.14 9.33
C ILE A 182 -5.32 -3.45 8.50
N MET A 183 -6.52 -3.30 9.07
CA MET A 183 -7.78 -3.56 8.38
C MET A 183 -8.04 -2.53 7.27
N VAL A 184 -7.65 -1.27 7.45
CA VAL A 184 -7.65 -0.30 6.33
C VAL A 184 -6.79 -0.80 5.17
N GLN A 185 -5.60 -1.36 5.42
CA GLN A 185 -4.72 -1.86 4.36
C GLN A 185 -5.22 -3.16 3.71
N ARG A 186 -5.77 -4.08 4.49
CA ARG A 186 -6.09 -5.44 4.04
C ARG A 186 -7.55 -5.58 3.63
N TRP A 187 -8.48 -5.13 4.47
CA TRP A 187 -9.92 -5.29 4.24
C TRP A 187 -10.47 -4.26 3.26
N ALA A 188 -10.16 -2.98 3.42
CA ALA A 188 -10.74 -1.93 2.56
C ALA A 188 -10.24 -1.99 1.09
N LEU A 189 -9.09 -2.64 0.84
CA LEU A 189 -8.55 -2.89 -0.50
C LEU A 189 -8.84 -4.30 -1.05
N ALA A 190 -9.39 -5.21 -0.24
CA ALA A 190 -9.68 -6.58 -0.66
C ALA A 190 -10.62 -6.66 -1.88
N PRO A 191 -11.73 -5.89 -1.96
CA PRO A 191 -12.64 -6.06 -3.09
C PRO A 191 -12.05 -5.53 -4.41
N SER A 192 -11.10 -4.60 -4.37
CA SER A 192 -10.34 -4.16 -5.55
C SER A 192 -9.38 -5.24 -6.06
N LYS A 193 -8.71 -5.97 -5.16
CA LYS A 193 -7.89 -7.14 -5.54
C LYS A 193 -8.74 -8.25 -6.16
N ARG A 194 -9.85 -8.60 -5.50
CA ARG A 194 -10.79 -9.63 -5.98
C ARG A 194 -11.37 -9.26 -7.35
N ARG A 195 -11.71 -7.99 -7.57
CA ARG A 195 -12.18 -7.51 -8.87
C ARG A 195 -11.16 -7.72 -9.99
N ALA A 196 -9.88 -7.42 -9.75
CA ALA A 196 -8.82 -7.65 -10.74
C ALA A 196 -8.75 -9.14 -11.14
N VAL A 197 -8.75 -10.04 -10.14
CA VAL A 197 -8.70 -11.50 -10.35
C VAL A 197 -9.96 -12.01 -11.05
N ALA A 198 -11.14 -11.60 -10.60
CA ALA A 198 -12.42 -12.01 -11.18
C ALA A 198 -12.55 -11.56 -12.65
N ARG A 199 -12.08 -10.35 -12.98
CA ARG A 199 -12.05 -9.87 -14.36
C ARG A 199 -11.09 -10.68 -15.23
N ALA A 200 -9.91 -11.02 -14.72
CA ALA A 200 -8.97 -11.87 -15.45
C ALA A 200 -9.53 -13.28 -15.69
N ALA A 201 -10.16 -13.87 -14.68
CA ALA A 201 -10.86 -15.15 -14.79
C ALA A 201 -11.96 -15.09 -15.87
N ALA A 202 -12.79 -14.04 -15.87
CA ALA A 202 -13.83 -13.83 -16.88
C ALA A 202 -13.26 -13.63 -18.30
N ASN A 203 -12.03 -13.13 -18.42
CA ASN A 203 -11.30 -13.00 -19.69
C ASN A 203 -10.52 -14.27 -20.08
N GLY A 204 -10.68 -15.38 -19.35
CA GLY A 204 -10.05 -16.66 -19.67
C GLY A 204 -8.56 -16.78 -19.32
N TYR A 205 -8.03 -15.92 -18.44
CA TYR A 205 -6.59 -15.93 -18.10
C TYR A 205 -6.16 -17.23 -17.42
N PHE A 206 -7.08 -17.93 -16.77
CA PHE A 206 -6.83 -19.18 -16.06
C PHE A 206 -7.31 -20.43 -16.82
N ASP A 207 -7.83 -20.30 -18.05
CA ASP A 207 -8.35 -21.42 -18.87
C ASP A 207 -7.25 -22.40 -19.29
N ALA A 208 -5.99 -22.00 -19.11
CA ALA A 208 -4.83 -22.85 -19.24
C ALA A 208 -4.77 -23.97 -18.18
N LEU A 209 -5.46 -23.78 -17.04
CA LEU A 209 -5.43 -24.62 -15.85
C LEU A 209 -6.77 -25.36 -15.65
N PRO A 210 -6.76 -26.55 -15.01
CA PRO A 210 -7.99 -27.12 -14.49
C PRO A 210 -8.55 -26.21 -13.38
N GLN A 211 -9.88 -26.18 -13.24
CA GLN A 211 -10.57 -25.21 -12.37
C GLN A 211 -10.17 -25.33 -10.89
N ASP A 212 -9.87 -26.54 -10.41
CA ASP A 212 -9.38 -26.80 -9.06
C ASP A 212 -7.94 -26.32 -8.81
N ALA A 213 -7.19 -26.03 -9.88
CA ALA A 213 -5.87 -25.42 -9.82
C ALA A 213 -5.87 -23.89 -9.98
N TRP A 214 -7.03 -23.26 -10.11
CA TRP A 214 -7.11 -21.80 -10.22
C TRP A 214 -6.65 -21.13 -8.91
N PRO A 215 -5.81 -20.09 -9.00
CA PRO A 215 -5.53 -19.26 -7.84
C PRO A 215 -6.75 -18.40 -7.50
N THR A 216 -6.98 -18.14 -6.21
CA THR A 216 -8.16 -17.40 -5.75
C THR A 216 -7.83 -16.48 -4.56
N LEU A 217 -8.59 -15.39 -4.42
CA LEU A 217 -8.58 -14.53 -3.22
C LEU A 217 -9.92 -14.60 -2.45
N GLU A 218 -10.73 -15.59 -2.82
CA GLU A 218 -11.99 -15.96 -2.19
C GLU A 218 -11.87 -17.37 -1.61
N GLY A 219 -12.40 -17.57 -0.42
CA GLY A 219 -12.27 -18.84 0.29
C GLY A 219 -12.70 -18.73 1.75
N ASP A 220 -12.46 -19.80 2.50
CA ASP A 220 -12.86 -19.95 3.90
C ASP A 220 -11.79 -19.48 4.90
N LEU A 221 -10.60 -19.09 4.42
CA LEU A 221 -9.48 -18.66 5.25
C LEU A 221 -8.60 -17.59 4.58
N PRO A 222 -8.54 -16.37 5.16
CA PRO A 222 -9.42 -15.86 6.18
C PRO A 222 -10.88 -15.90 5.75
N ASP A 223 -11.74 -16.28 6.69
CA ASP A 223 -13.18 -16.12 6.56
C ASP A 223 -13.51 -14.62 6.56
N ASP A 224 -14.17 -14.16 5.50
CA ASP A 224 -14.63 -12.79 5.37
C ASP A 224 -15.51 -12.35 6.53
N ALA A 225 -16.27 -13.26 7.15
CA ALA A 225 -17.05 -12.93 8.33
C ALA A 225 -16.15 -12.61 9.53
N LEU A 226 -15.01 -13.29 9.69
CA LEU A 226 -14.03 -12.91 10.71
C LEU A 226 -13.42 -11.55 10.39
N LEU A 227 -12.98 -11.32 9.14
CA LEU A 227 -12.43 -10.04 8.72
C LEU A 227 -13.41 -8.89 8.97
N GLN A 228 -14.67 -9.07 8.60
CA GLN A 228 -15.71 -8.09 8.84
C GLN A 228 -15.93 -7.83 10.33
N ARG A 229 -15.95 -8.87 11.18
CA ARG A 229 -16.07 -8.69 12.64
C ARG A 229 -14.87 -7.95 13.23
N VAL A 230 -13.65 -8.31 12.83
CA VAL A 230 -12.43 -7.61 13.27
C VAL A 230 -12.47 -6.15 12.83
N ALA A 231 -12.78 -5.90 11.55
CA ALA A 231 -12.90 -4.56 10.99
C ALA A 231 -13.96 -3.73 11.74
N ALA A 232 -15.13 -4.30 12.01
CA ALA A 232 -16.20 -3.62 12.74
C ALA A 232 -15.80 -3.28 14.17
N THR A 233 -15.17 -4.22 14.89
CA THR A 233 -14.64 -4.00 16.24
C THR A 233 -13.68 -2.83 16.30
N CYS A 234 -12.78 -2.68 15.32
CA CYS A 234 -11.83 -1.58 15.28
C CYS A 234 -12.32 -0.35 14.51
N GLY A 235 -13.62 -0.25 14.18
CA GLY A 235 -14.23 0.93 13.54
C GLY A 235 -13.98 1.07 12.04
N VAL A 236 -13.47 0.02 11.37
CA VAL A 236 -13.33 -0.06 9.91
C VAL A 236 -14.61 -0.62 9.29
N THR A 237 -15.68 0.18 9.29
CA THR A 237 -17.03 -0.24 8.86
C THR A 237 -17.44 0.28 7.49
N ARG A 238 -16.67 1.22 6.94
CA ARG A 238 -16.98 1.92 5.68
C ARG A 238 -16.49 1.14 4.46
N GLN A 239 -17.07 1.44 3.31
CA GLN A 239 -16.79 0.80 2.04
C GLN A 239 -15.51 1.30 1.39
N GLN A 240 -15.11 0.59 0.33
CA GLN A 240 -14.06 1.04 -0.57
C GLN A 240 -14.38 2.39 -1.23
N HIS A 241 -13.51 3.41 -1.27
CA HIS A 241 -12.28 3.61 -0.46
C HIS A 241 -12.48 4.80 0.50
N ALA A 242 -13.40 4.69 1.45
CA ALA A 242 -13.62 5.70 2.48
C ALA A 242 -12.33 6.05 3.25
N TYR A 243 -11.36 5.13 3.30
CA TYR A 243 -10.07 5.28 3.99
C TYR A 243 -8.91 5.64 3.05
N TRP A 244 -9.18 6.20 1.87
CA TRP A 244 -8.18 6.50 0.82
C TRP A 244 -6.91 7.19 1.33
N GLN A 245 -7.08 8.18 2.21
CA GLN A 245 -5.97 8.94 2.78
C GLN A 245 -5.01 8.06 3.61
N PHE A 246 -5.44 6.90 4.08
CA PHE A 246 -4.64 6.06 4.96
C PHE A 246 -4.05 4.84 4.24
N TYR A 247 -4.21 4.72 2.92
CA TYR A 247 -3.57 3.64 2.17
C TYR A 247 -2.09 3.88 2.00
N LEU A 248 -1.31 2.89 2.40
CA LEU A 248 0.13 2.86 2.15
C LEU A 248 0.43 2.67 0.65
N PRO A 249 1.53 3.25 0.15
CA PRO A 249 1.95 3.07 -1.24
C PRO A 249 2.10 1.60 -1.60
N THR A 250 2.68 0.79 -0.71
CA THR A 250 2.88 -0.64 -0.95
C THR A 250 1.58 -1.46 -0.87
N SER A 251 0.61 -1.07 -0.04
CA SER A 251 -0.74 -1.68 -0.01
C SER A 251 -1.49 -1.48 -1.33
N MET A 252 -1.42 -0.27 -1.87
CA MET A 252 -1.97 0.03 -3.20
C MET A 252 -1.18 -0.68 -4.30
N ALA A 253 0.16 -0.72 -4.23
CA ALA A 253 0.99 -1.45 -5.18
C ALA A 253 0.60 -2.93 -5.27
N LYS A 254 0.32 -3.60 -4.15
CA LYS A 254 -0.20 -4.99 -4.13
C LYS A 254 -1.48 -5.17 -4.92
N THR A 255 -2.37 -4.17 -4.87
CA THR A 255 -3.63 -4.17 -5.63
C THR A 255 -3.40 -3.83 -7.10
N ASN A 256 -2.58 -2.82 -7.35
CA ASN A 256 -2.25 -2.32 -8.68
C ASN A 256 -1.46 -3.32 -9.51
N LEU A 257 -0.60 -4.15 -8.91
CA LEU A 257 0.10 -5.23 -9.62
C LEU A 257 -0.89 -6.22 -10.23
N LEU A 258 -1.93 -6.61 -9.47
CA LEU A 258 -2.95 -7.53 -9.96
C LEU A 258 -3.77 -6.89 -11.08
N TYR A 259 -4.15 -5.61 -10.96
CA TYR A 259 -4.80 -4.89 -12.05
C TYR A 259 -3.92 -4.79 -13.30
N ALA A 260 -2.65 -4.42 -13.13
CA ALA A 260 -1.68 -4.27 -14.22
C ALA A 260 -1.50 -5.58 -15.01
N LEU A 261 -1.45 -6.72 -14.32
CA LEU A 261 -1.34 -8.03 -14.96
C LEU A 261 -2.69 -8.49 -15.54
N ALA A 262 -3.82 -8.25 -14.85
CA ALA A 262 -5.17 -8.64 -15.29
C ALA A 262 -5.68 -7.90 -16.54
N ARG A 263 -5.06 -6.77 -16.92
CA ARG A 263 -5.38 -6.04 -18.15
C ARG A 263 -4.47 -6.38 -19.34
N ARG A 264 -3.43 -7.19 -19.14
CA ARG A 264 -2.41 -7.52 -20.14
C ARG A 264 -2.47 -9.02 -20.49
N PRO A 265 -3.18 -9.40 -21.57
CA PRO A 265 -3.31 -10.80 -21.95
C PRO A 265 -1.96 -11.48 -22.25
N ASP A 266 -0.98 -10.70 -22.71
CA ASP A 266 0.40 -11.13 -22.95
C ASP A 266 1.20 -11.40 -21.66
N ARG A 267 0.58 -11.20 -20.48
CA ARG A 267 1.10 -11.48 -19.14
C ARG A 267 0.18 -12.39 -18.32
N ALA A 268 -0.73 -13.13 -18.96
CA ALA A 268 -1.68 -13.99 -18.26
C ALA A 268 -1.02 -15.04 -17.35
N PHE A 269 0.08 -15.66 -17.78
CA PHE A 269 0.80 -16.62 -16.93
C PHE A 269 1.47 -15.93 -15.72
N ALA A 270 2.00 -14.72 -15.90
CA ALA A 270 2.54 -13.94 -14.79
C ALA A 270 1.46 -13.56 -13.79
N LEU A 271 0.23 -13.28 -14.25
CA LEU A 271 -0.89 -13.08 -13.34
C LEU A 271 -1.12 -14.33 -12.47
N THR A 272 -1.14 -15.53 -13.04
CA THR A 272 -1.31 -16.78 -12.27
C THR A 272 -0.34 -16.86 -11.10
N GLY A 273 0.96 -16.67 -11.35
CA GLY A 273 1.96 -16.68 -10.29
C GLY A 273 1.77 -15.56 -9.26
N ALA A 274 1.44 -14.35 -9.72
CA ALA A 274 1.21 -13.20 -8.83
C ALA A 274 -0.03 -13.39 -7.94
N VAL A 275 -1.11 -14.01 -8.44
CA VAL A 275 -2.30 -14.30 -7.63
C VAL A 275 -2.02 -15.39 -6.60
N PHE A 276 -1.26 -16.44 -6.93
CA PHE A 276 -0.81 -17.41 -5.92
C PHE A 276 0.00 -16.74 -4.80
N ALA A 277 0.93 -15.84 -5.13
CA ALA A 277 1.67 -15.07 -4.13
C ALA A 277 0.74 -14.21 -3.25
N ALA A 278 -0.25 -13.56 -3.85
CA ALA A 278 -1.25 -12.79 -3.12
C ALA A 278 -2.15 -13.67 -2.22
N GLU A 279 -2.49 -14.88 -2.67
CA GLU A 279 -3.23 -15.87 -1.90
C GLU A 279 -2.42 -16.40 -0.71
N ALA A 280 -1.11 -16.63 -0.89
CA ALA A 280 -0.20 -16.99 0.19
C ALA A 280 -0.13 -15.92 1.28
N GLU A 281 -0.03 -14.63 0.91
CA GLU A 281 -0.14 -13.53 1.87
C GLU A 281 -1.49 -13.51 2.58
N TRP A 282 -2.58 -13.70 1.83
CA TRP A 282 -3.94 -13.68 2.37
C TRP A 282 -4.15 -14.79 3.39
N LEU A 283 -3.70 -16.01 3.09
CA LEU A 283 -3.74 -17.17 3.97
C LEU A 283 -2.98 -16.91 5.28
N ALA A 284 -1.72 -16.42 5.19
CA ALA A 284 -0.90 -16.15 6.37
C ALA A 284 -1.53 -15.07 7.26
N PHE A 285 -2.05 -13.99 6.66
CA PHE A 285 -2.77 -12.94 7.39
C PHE A 285 -4.02 -13.49 8.09
N GLY A 286 -4.80 -14.32 7.41
CA GLY A 286 -6.00 -14.91 8.00
C GLY A 286 -5.68 -15.80 9.19
N LEU A 287 -4.71 -16.70 9.05
CA LEU A 287 -4.24 -17.55 10.15
C LEU A 287 -3.76 -16.73 11.34
N ALA A 288 -3.05 -15.62 11.09
CA ALA A 288 -2.59 -14.75 12.16
C ALA A 288 -3.75 -14.03 12.87
N LEU A 289 -4.76 -13.57 12.12
CA LEU A 289 -5.97 -12.99 12.70
C LEU A 289 -6.79 -14.00 13.50
N GLU A 290 -6.90 -15.26 13.04
CA GLU A 290 -7.60 -16.30 13.82
C GLU A 290 -6.95 -16.49 15.20
N ARG A 291 -5.62 -16.35 15.30
CA ARG A 291 -4.87 -16.41 16.57
C ARG A 291 -5.04 -15.13 17.39
N ALA A 292 -4.75 -13.98 16.80
CA ALA A 292 -4.75 -12.68 17.49
C ALA A 292 -6.17 -12.24 17.94
N CYS A 293 -7.19 -12.67 17.20
CA CYS A 293 -8.59 -12.34 17.45
C CYS A 293 -9.44 -13.58 17.72
N ALA A 294 -8.88 -14.59 18.40
CA ALA A 294 -9.57 -15.84 18.72
C ALA A 294 -10.92 -15.61 19.45
N TRP A 295 -11.03 -14.53 20.23
CA TRP A 295 -12.24 -14.12 20.94
C TRP A 295 -13.38 -13.63 20.01
N LEU A 296 -13.09 -13.30 18.75
CA LEU A 296 -14.07 -12.95 17.71
C LEU A 296 -14.48 -14.16 16.84
N GLN A 297 -13.96 -15.35 17.11
CA GLN A 297 -14.33 -16.56 16.38
C GLN A 297 -15.65 -17.15 16.94
N PRO A 298 -16.51 -17.75 16.10
CA PRO A 298 -17.69 -18.44 16.58
C PRO A 298 -17.33 -19.58 17.53
N ALA A 299 -18.15 -19.79 18.57
CA ALA A 299 -17.95 -20.89 19.51
C ALA A 299 -17.87 -22.24 18.79
N GLY A 300 -16.84 -23.03 19.12
CA GLY A 300 -16.62 -24.36 18.54
C GLY A 300 -15.89 -24.39 17.19
N ARG A 301 -15.61 -23.24 16.57
CA ARG A 301 -14.73 -23.18 15.38
C ARG A 301 -13.30 -23.50 15.80
N ARG A 302 -12.73 -24.57 15.24
CA ARG A 302 -11.30 -24.86 15.38
C ARG A 302 -10.51 -23.91 14.47
N PRO A 303 -9.37 -23.36 14.93
CA PRO A 303 -8.46 -22.63 14.06
C PRO A 303 -8.09 -23.48 12.83
N GLY A 304 -7.86 -22.83 11.70
CA GLY A 304 -7.41 -23.51 10.50
C GLY A 304 -6.11 -24.28 10.76
N GLU A 305 -5.99 -25.50 10.23
CA GLU A 305 -4.76 -26.28 10.28
C GLU A 305 -3.71 -25.64 9.36
N ALA A 306 -2.94 -24.70 9.90
CA ALA A 306 -1.97 -23.89 9.14
C ALA A 306 -1.06 -24.73 8.23
N GLY A 307 -0.52 -25.84 8.75
CA GLY A 307 0.34 -26.75 7.99
C GLY A 307 -0.37 -27.41 6.81
N ALA A 308 -1.60 -27.90 7.02
CA ALA A 308 -2.40 -28.53 5.97
C ALA A 308 -2.81 -27.52 4.89
N ARG A 309 -3.21 -26.31 5.28
CA ARG A 309 -3.59 -25.23 4.36
C ARG A 309 -2.42 -24.73 3.53
N LYS A 310 -1.26 -24.55 4.17
CA LYS A 310 -0.01 -24.25 3.48
C LYS A 310 0.33 -25.35 2.46
N ALA A 311 0.30 -26.61 2.87
CA ALA A 311 0.61 -27.74 2.00
C ALA A 311 -0.35 -27.83 0.80
N ALA A 312 -1.66 -27.62 1.02
CA ALA A 312 -2.66 -27.62 -0.03
C ALA A 312 -2.44 -26.50 -1.07
N LEU A 313 -2.16 -25.27 -0.60
CA LEU A 313 -1.87 -24.14 -1.49
C LEU A 313 -0.61 -24.38 -2.33
N VAL A 314 0.46 -24.88 -1.70
CA VAL A 314 1.72 -25.23 -2.37
C VAL A 314 1.52 -26.34 -3.40
N ALA A 315 0.76 -27.38 -3.07
CA ALA A 315 0.45 -28.47 -4.00
C ALA A 315 -0.38 -27.99 -5.20
N ARG A 316 -1.35 -27.09 -4.97
CA ARG A 316 -2.15 -26.50 -6.05
C ARG A 316 -1.29 -25.64 -6.98
N PHE A 317 -0.37 -24.85 -6.43
CA PHE A 317 0.57 -24.08 -7.24
C PHE A 317 1.51 -24.97 -8.05
N ALA A 318 2.05 -26.04 -7.45
CA ALA A 318 2.89 -27.01 -8.14
C ALA A 318 2.13 -27.66 -9.33
N THR A 319 0.86 -28.00 -9.12
CA THR A 319 -0.03 -28.55 -10.17
C THR A 319 -0.24 -27.54 -11.30
N ALA A 320 -0.48 -26.27 -10.96
CA ALA A 320 -0.64 -25.22 -11.95
C ALA A 320 0.64 -25.01 -12.78
N LEU A 321 1.80 -24.97 -12.13
CA LEU A 321 3.10 -24.85 -12.80
C LEU A 321 3.39 -26.03 -13.72
N GLN A 322 3.16 -27.27 -13.25
CA GLN A 322 3.35 -28.47 -14.05
C GLN A 322 2.42 -28.48 -15.27
N THR A 323 1.14 -28.15 -15.07
CA THR A 323 0.16 -28.05 -16.17
C THR A 323 0.59 -27.02 -17.22
N VAL A 324 1.06 -25.86 -16.77
CA VAL A 324 1.53 -24.81 -17.69
C VAL A 324 2.77 -25.26 -18.45
N ALA A 325 3.76 -25.85 -17.76
CA ALA A 325 4.98 -26.35 -18.38
C ALA A 325 4.68 -27.44 -19.43
N ASP A 326 3.84 -28.42 -19.09
CA ASP A 326 3.50 -29.54 -19.97
C ASP A 326 2.72 -29.09 -21.21
N ARG A 327 1.82 -28.11 -21.06
CA ARG A 327 0.92 -27.68 -22.14
C ARG A 327 1.47 -26.53 -22.99
N TYR A 328 2.23 -25.63 -22.41
CA TYR A 328 2.66 -24.37 -23.04
C TYR A 328 4.18 -24.17 -23.04
N GLY A 329 4.95 -25.07 -22.42
CA GLY A 329 6.41 -25.06 -22.42
C GLY A 329 7.05 -24.09 -21.44
N ASP A 330 8.39 -24.09 -21.44
CA ASP A 330 9.23 -23.38 -20.47
C ASP A 330 8.95 -21.87 -20.41
N ALA A 331 8.65 -21.25 -21.54
CA ALA A 331 8.33 -19.84 -21.63
C ALA A 331 7.13 -19.42 -20.74
N ALA A 332 6.04 -20.17 -20.81
CA ALA A 332 4.84 -19.90 -20.03
C ALA A 332 5.09 -20.19 -18.54
N PHE A 333 5.85 -21.25 -18.26
CA PHE A 333 6.30 -21.59 -16.91
C PHE A 333 7.16 -20.46 -16.32
N GLU A 334 8.17 -19.97 -17.03
CA GLU A 334 9.04 -18.87 -16.59
C GLU A 334 8.25 -17.58 -16.35
N GLN A 335 7.21 -17.31 -17.15
CA GLN A 335 6.33 -16.19 -16.93
C GLN A 335 5.50 -16.36 -15.64
N CYS A 336 4.97 -17.56 -15.35
CA CYS A 336 4.35 -17.89 -14.05
C CYS A 336 5.31 -17.65 -12.88
N VAL A 337 6.52 -18.18 -12.98
CA VAL A 337 7.54 -18.02 -11.92
C VAL A 337 7.90 -16.55 -11.72
N SER A 338 8.06 -15.78 -12.81
CA SER A 338 8.32 -14.33 -12.75
C SER A 338 7.19 -13.58 -12.03
N GLY A 339 5.94 -13.96 -12.28
CA GLY A 339 4.78 -13.43 -11.56
C GLY A 339 4.81 -13.70 -10.06
N ALA A 340 5.15 -14.94 -9.68
CA ALA A 340 5.30 -15.31 -8.27
C ALA A 340 6.46 -14.57 -7.59
N ALA A 341 7.59 -14.40 -8.29
CA ALA A 341 8.74 -13.63 -7.79
C ALA A 341 8.41 -12.13 -7.62
N ALA A 342 7.68 -11.52 -8.57
CA ALA A 342 7.17 -10.16 -8.43
C ALA A 342 6.23 -10.02 -7.21
N GLY A 343 5.35 -11.01 -7.01
CA GLY A 343 4.49 -11.10 -5.83
C GLY A 343 5.28 -11.22 -4.52
N GLU A 344 6.27 -12.10 -4.44
CA GLU A 344 7.16 -12.26 -3.27
C GLU A 344 7.88 -10.96 -2.92
N ARG A 345 8.49 -10.31 -3.93
CA ARG A 345 9.23 -9.05 -3.74
C ARG A 345 8.32 -7.94 -3.24
N LEU A 346 7.10 -7.87 -3.76
CA LEU A 346 6.11 -6.88 -3.32
C LEU A 346 5.53 -7.21 -1.94
N ALA A 347 5.38 -8.49 -1.60
CA ALA A 347 5.01 -8.96 -0.27
C ALA A 347 6.05 -8.49 0.76
N GLU A 348 7.32 -8.77 0.51
CA GLU A 348 8.47 -8.34 1.33
C GLU A 348 8.47 -6.82 1.57
N ARG A 349 8.36 -6.04 0.50
CA ARG A 349 8.33 -4.57 0.59
C ARG A 349 7.10 -4.05 1.34
N GLY A 350 5.94 -4.68 1.16
CA GLY A 350 4.73 -4.31 1.89
C GLY A 350 4.75 -4.68 3.37
N ARG A 351 5.41 -5.79 3.75
CA ARG A 351 5.65 -6.11 5.17
C ARG A 351 6.53 -5.06 5.83
N TRP A 352 7.63 -4.69 5.17
CA TRP A 352 8.52 -3.65 5.66
C TRP A 352 7.76 -2.32 5.85
N ASP A 353 7.08 -1.83 4.81
CA ASP A 353 6.40 -0.53 4.87
C ASP A 353 5.28 -0.47 5.93
N LEU A 354 4.45 -1.50 6.02
CA LEU A 354 3.43 -1.61 7.08
C LEU A 354 4.07 -1.75 8.47
N GLY A 355 5.13 -2.55 8.58
CA GLY A 355 5.87 -2.77 9.81
C GLY A 355 6.47 -1.48 10.37
N GLU A 356 7.12 -0.69 9.53
CA GLU A 356 7.69 0.62 9.86
C GLU A 356 6.58 1.62 10.26
N GLN A 357 5.43 1.59 9.57
CA GLN A 357 4.33 2.51 9.85
C GLN A 357 3.74 2.20 11.23
N LEU A 358 3.47 0.93 11.52
CA LEU A 358 2.95 0.50 12.81
C LEU A 358 3.96 0.71 13.95
N GLN A 359 5.27 0.57 13.67
CA GLN A 359 6.31 0.87 14.66
C GLN A 359 6.33 2.35 15.02
N TRP A 360 6.24 3.23 14.02
CA TRP A 360 6.20 4.66 14.22
C TRP A 360 4.94 5.09 14.98
N LEU A 361 3.76 4.65 14.52
CA LEU A 361 2.47 4.99 15.14
C LEU A 361 2.34 4.44 16.57
N GLY A 362 2.78 3.21 16.80
CA GLY A 362 2.75 2.58 18.12
C GLY A 362 3.81 3.11 19.09
N ALA A 363 4.60 4.12 18.71
CA ALA A 363 5.66 4.70 19.55
C ALA A 363 5.71 6.24 19.44
N ILE A 364 4.59 6.89 19.07
CA ILE A 364 4.53 8.35 18.87
C ILE A 364 5.09 9.16 20.06
N PRO A 365 4.81 8.83 21.33
CA PRO A 365 5.41 9.55 22.46
C PRO A 365 6.94 9.54 22.45
N GLN A 366 7.56 8.43 22.05
CA GLN A 366 9.01 8.31 21.91
C GLN A 366 9.53 9.15 20.73
N TYR A 367 8.78 9.22 19.63
CA TYR A 367 9.13 10.09 18.49
C TYR A 367 9.01 11.58 18.82
N CYS A 368 8.10 11.99 19.72
CA CYS A 368 8.08 13.35 20.28
C CYS A 368 9.31 13.62 21.17
N GLU A 369 9.80 12.62 21.92
CA GLU A 369 11.02 12.78 22.69
C GLU A 369 12.29 12.83 21.81
N PHE A 370 12.32 12.03 20.75
CA PHE A 370 13.36 12.11 19.73
C PHE A 370 13.40 13.49 19.08
N ALA A 371 12.24 14.06 18.76
CA ALA A 371 12.12 15.41 18.27
C ALA A 371 12.76 16.44 19.22
N ARG A 372 12.50 16.35 20.53
CA ARG A 372 13.13 17.22 21.54
C ARG A 372 14.65 17.10 21.60
N ARG A 373 15.17 15.88 21.50
CA ARG A 373 16.62 15.64 21.46
C ARG A 373 17.26 16.19 20.20
N ILE A 374 16.62 15.99 19.04
CA ILE A 374 17.08 16.52 17.76
C ILE A 374 17.06 18.04 17.77
N SER A 375 15.99 18.68 18.27
CA SER A 375 15.91 20.14 18.35
C SER A 375 17.06 20.75 19.15
N LYS A 376 17.38 20.19 20.33
CA LYS A 376 18.54 20.63 21.14
C LYS A 376 19.86 20.47 20.40
N ARG A 377 19.97 19.41 19.59
CA ARG A 377 21.17 19.12 18.81
C ARG A 377 21.31 20.09 17.63
N ILE A 378 20.21 20.43 16.96
CA ILE A 378 20.16 21.47 15.92
C ILE A 378 20.71 22.79 16.47
N ASP A 379 20.24 23.23 17.64
CA ASP A 379 20.66 24.50 18.24
C ASP A 379 22.18 24.60 18.47
N VAL A 380 22.85 23.46 18.67
CA VAL A 380 24.31 23.40 18.94
C VAL A 380 25.13 23.09 17.69
N GLU A 381 24.70 22.11 16.90
CA GLU A 381 25.49 21.55 15.80
C GLU A 381 25.13 22.15 14.44
N CYS A 382 23.89 22.61 14.25
CA CYS A 382 23.37 23.11 12.97
C CYS A 382 22.40 24.29 13.17
N PRO A 383 22.80 25.40 13.84
CA PRO A 383 21.88 26.49 14.17
C PRO A 383 21.26 27.17 12.93
N ASP A 384 21.96 27.12 11.79
CA ASP A 384 21.54 27.69 10.51
C ASP A 384 20.84 26.67 9.58
N ILE A 385 20.36 25.54 10.12
CA ILE A 385 19.59 24.58 9.33
C ILE A 385 18.38 25.25 8.67
N ASP A 386 18.12 24.93 7.41
CA ASP A 386 16.89 25.40 6.77
C ASP A 386 15.68 24.81 7.50
N ARG A 387 14.89 25.68 8.11
CA ARG A 387 13.76 25.30 8.93
C ARG A 387 12.52 24.99 8.10
N GLU A 388 12.46 25.41 6.83
CA GLU A 388 11.25 25.40 6.00
C GLU A 388 10.01 25.86 6.78
N THR A 389 9.78 27.18 6.80
CA THR A 389 8.69 27.77 7.61
C THR A 389 7.39 27.83 6.82
N PHE A 390 6.32 27.37 7.45
CA PHE A 390 4.96 27.39 6.92
C PHE A 390 4.07 28.25 7.80
N ILE A 391 3.18 29.01 7.17
CA ILE A 391 2.14 29.81 7.84
C ILE A 391 0.83 29.41 7.17
N GLU A 392 -0.01 28.69 7.90
CA GLU A 392 -1.23 28.09 7.36
C GLU A 392 -2.47 28.57 8.13
N PRO A 393 -3.56 28.94 7.43
CA PRO A 393 -4.78 29.41 8.08
C PRO A 393 -5.61 28.26 8.66
N HIS A 394 -6.61 28.60 9.48
CA HIS A 394 -7.63 27.67 9.98
C HIS A 394 -8.20 26.76 8.87
N GLU A 395 -8.44 25.49 9.21
CA GLU A 395 -8.98 24.45 8.32
C GLU A 395 -8.11 24.09 7.11
N MET A 396 -6.89 24.65 7.00
CA MET A 396 -5.91 24.14 6.04
C MET A 396 -5.61 22.67 6.38
N CYS A 397 -5.98 21.78 5.46
CA CYS A 397 -5.86 20.34 5.59
C CYS A 397 -4.77 19.84 4.63
N SER A 398 -3.71 19.29 5.20
CA SER A 398 -2.72 18.55 4.43
C SER A 398 -3.28 17.16 4.13
N THR A 399 -3.71 16.96 2.89
CA THR A 399 -4.01 15.62 2.38
C THR A 399 -2.82 14.72 2.69
N THR A 400 -3.10 13.53 3.21
CA THR A 400 -2.02 12.68 3.71
C THR A 400 -0.97 12.38 2.65
N HIS A 401 0.28 12.41 3.06
CA HIS A 401 1.42 12.23 2.19
C HIS A 401 2.61 11.66 2.96
N VAL A 402 3.73 11.55 2.26
CA VAL A 402 5.01 11.06 2.77
C VAL A 402 6.10 12.03 2.30
N HIS A 403 7.18 12.12 3.07
CA HIS A 403 8.40 12.79 2.63
C HIS A 403 9.41 11.78 2.10
N ASN A 404 10.42 12.28 1.38
CA ASN A 404 11.53 11.48 0.85
C ASN A 404 12.77 11.48 1.78
N ASP A 405 12.57 11.98 3.00
CA ASP A 405 13.57 12.35 3.99
C ASP A 405 12.89 12.42 5.38
N HIS A 406 13.70 12.51 6.44
CA HIS A 406 13.20 12.66 7.80
C HIS A 406 12.87 14.13 8.10
N ARG A 407 11.71 14.40 8.70
CA ARG A 407 11.27 15.75 9.07
C ARG A 407 11.07 15.89 10.56
N LEU A 408 11.47 17.02 11.12
CA LEU A 408 11.11 17.43 12.47
C LEU A 408 10.03 18.50 12.37
N VAL A 409 8.80 18.21 12.77
CA VAL A 409 7.74 19.23 12.84
C VAL A 409 7.82 19.92 14.19
N THR A 410 7.90 21.26 14.21
CA THR A 410 7.89 22.07 15.44
C THR A 410 6.90 23.21 15.30
N ILE A 411 5.96 23.34 16.25
CA ILE A 411 4.98 24.43 16.25
C ILE A 411 5.60 25.67 16.91
N GLN A 412 5.70 26.77 16.16
CA GLN A 412 6.15 28.06 16.68
C GLN A 412 4.98 28.82 17.32
N GLU A 413 3.83 28.84 16.67
CA GLU A 413 2.62 29.54 17.09
C GLU A 413 1.36 28.84 16.53
N GLY A 414 0.25 28.94 17.27
CA GLY A 414 -1.02 28.30 16.91
C GLY A 414 -1.12 26.84 17.33
N ASP A 415 -2.16 26.18 16.81
CA ASP A 415 -2.54 24.81 17.11
C ASP A 415 -2.78 24.00 15.83
N MET A 416 -2.31 22.76 15.84
CA MET A 416 -2.43 21.79 14.76
C MET A 416 -2.86 20.41 15.29
N LEU A 417 -3.71 19.72 14.54
CA LEU A 417 -3.92 18.29 14.69
C LEU A 417 -3.05 17.53 13.70
N PHE A 418 -2.26 16.59 14.21
CA PHE A 418 -1.46 15.67 13.41
C PHE A 418 -2.08 14.28 13.45
N TRP A 419 -2.11 13.57 12.32
CA TRP A 419 -2.59 12.19 12.25
C TRP A 419 -1.70 11.31 11.39
N GLY A 420 -1.56 10.04 11.79
CA GLY A 420 -0.91 9.01 11.00
C GLY A 420 -1.76 7.73 10.84
N ASN A 421 -2.94 7.70 11.43
CA ASN A 421 -3.90 6.59 11.38
C ASN A 421 -5.33 7.14 11.54
N VAL A 422 -6.32 6.39 11.08
CA VAL A 422 -7.74 6.68 11.32
C VAL A 422 -7.99 6.69 12.82
N GLY A 423 -8.57 7.78 13.34
CA GLY A 423 -8.89 7.92 14.76
C GLY A 423 -7.70 8.26 15.66
N MET A 424 -6.47 8.25 15.16
CA MET A 424 -5.31 8.77 15.90
C MET A 424 -5.23 10.29 15.71
N GLN A 425 -5.14 11.03 16.81
CA GLN A 425 -4.89 12.47 16.81
C GLN A 425 -3.79 12.82 17.80
N LEU A 426 -2.73 13.45 17.31
CA LEU A 426 -1.73 14.13 18.13
C LEU A 426 -2.06 15.62 18.08
N LYS A 427 -2.55 16.16 19.20
CA LYS A 427 -2.75 17.60 19.36
C LYS A 427 -1.39 18.25 19.57
N MET A 428 -1.05 19.23 18.75
CA MET A 428 0.22 19.95 18.82
C MET A 428 -0.07 21.43 19.07
N HIS A 429 0.50 21.94 20.15
CA HIS A 429 0.45 23.33 20.57
C HIS A 429 1.81 24.00 20.37
N GLN A 430 1.87 25.31 20.59
CA GLN A 430 3.14 26.04 20.62
C GLN A 430 4.23 25.33 21.45
N GLY A 431 5.37 25.08 20.82
CA GLY A 431 6.53 24.39 21.39
C GLY A 431 6.50 22.86 21.26
N ASP A 432 5.38 22.26 20.87
CA ASP A 432 5.31 20.83 20.61
C ASP A 432 6.05 20.47 19.32
N MET A 433 6.59 19.26 19.32
CA MET A 433 7.38 18.74 18.21
C MET A 433 7.26 17.23 18.05
N VAL A 434 7.32 16.77 16.80
CA VAL A 434 7.27 15.35 16.46
C VAL A 434 8.22 15.04 15.31
N LEU A 435 8.91 13.90 15.42
CA LEU A 435 9.77 13.38 14.36
C LEU A 435 8.93 12.52 13.41
N ILE A 436 8.98 12.84 12.13
CA ILE A 436 8.35 12.09 11.04
C ILE A 436 9.47 11.42 10.24
N PRO A 437 9.61 10.08 10.34
CA PRO A 437 10.61 9.38 9.55
C PRO A 437 10.32 9.38 8.05
N ASP A 438 11.37 9.19 7.24
CA ASP A 438 11.27 9.01 5.78
C ASP A 438 10.18 7.99 5.40
N GLY A 439 9.36 8.35 4.42
CA GLY A 439 8.33 7.49 3.87
C GLY A 439 7.18 7.17 4.81
N ARG A 440 7.00 7.86 5.95
CA ARG A 440 5.87 7.62 6.87
C ARG A 440 4.64 8.45 6.47
N LEU A 441 3.51 7.75 6.32
CA LEU A 441 2.26 8.36 5.87
C LEU A 441 1.62 9.16 7.00
N HIS A 442 1.36 10.43 6.77
CA HIS A 442 0.80 11.34 7.77
C HIS A 442 0.07 12.51 7.11
N GLY A 443 -0.66 13.29 7.91
CA GLY A 443 -1.25 14.56 7.51
C GLY A 443 -1.55 15.45 8.72
N SER A 444 -2.08 16.64 8.46
CA SER A 444 -2.35 17.65 9.48
C SER A 444 -3.50 18.59 9.13
N THR A 445 -4.17 19.12 10.16
CA THR A 445 -5.17 20.21 10.05
C THR A 445 -4.79 21.31 11.03
N VAL A 446 -4.78 22.56 10.57
CA VAL A 446 -4.74 23.72 11.45
C VAL A 446 -6.10 23.94 12.13
N VAL A 447 -6.12 23.97 13.46
CA VAL A 447 -7.36 24.12 14.26
C VAL A 447 -7.46 25.46 14.98
N SER A 448 -6.41 26.27 14.91
CA SER A 448 -6.38 27.66 15.35
C SER A 448 -6.63 28.60 14.17
N GLY A 449 -6.77 29.91 14.42
CA GLY A 449 -6.96 30.90 13.35
C GLY A 449 -5.85 30.88 12.28
N GLU A 450 -4.61 30.68 12.74
CA GLU A 450 -3.39 30.54 11.95
C GLU A 450 -2.38 29.72 12.75
N CYS A 451 -1.59 28.89 12.08
CA CYS A 451 -0.49 28.16 12.69
C CYS A 451 0.82 28.41 11.93
N THR A 452 1.86 28.79 12.66
CA THR A 452 3.23 28.89 12.14
C THR A 452 4.05 27.72 12.66
N TYR A 453 4.65 26.95 11.75
CA TYR A 453 5.46 25.78 12.10
C TYR A 453 6.67 25.61 11.17
N HIS A 454 7.61 24.77 11.60
CA HIS A 454 8.85 24.48 10.88
C HIS A 454 8.96 22.98 10.59
N GLN A 455 9.63 22.63 9.48
CA GLN A 455 9.92 21.26 9.06
C GLN A 455 11.35 21.04 8.55
N PRO A 456 12.42 21.30 9.34
CA PRO A 456 13.78 21.01 8.90
C PRO A 456 13.98 19.54 8.52
N ILE A 457 14.81 19.32 7.50
CA ILE A 457 15.25 17.99 7.06
C ILE A 457 16.33 17.48 8.02
N ILE A 458 16.12 16.28 8.58
CA ILE A 458 17.02 15.70 9.56
C ILE A 458 17.92 14.62 8.92
N PRO A 459 19.24 14.62 9.20
CA PRO A 459 20.15 13.60 8.71
C PRO A 459 19.80 12.16 9.15
N ASP A 460 19.95 11.20 8.23
CA ASP A 460 19.65 9.77 8.46
C ASP A 460 20.42 9.14 9.63
N ASP A 461 21.67 9.57 9.86
CA ASP A 461 22.51 9.02 10.94
C ASP A 461 21.98 9.43 12.33
N TRP A 462 21.42 10.64 12.47
CA TRP A 462 20.80 11.10 13.72
C TRP A 462 19.56 10.25 14.05
N VAL A 463 18.71 10.01 13.05
CA VAL A 463 17.49 9.23 13.24
C VAL A 463 17.80 7.76 13.49
N ARG A 464 18.73 7.16 12.73
CA ARG A 464 19.11 5.75 12.92
C ARG A 464 19.65 5.45 14.32
N ALA A 465 20.44 6.37 14.90
CA ALA A 465 20.94 6.22 16.26
C ALA A 465 19.81 6.15 17.29
N LEU A 466 18.78 7.00 17.14
CA LEU A 466 17.63 7.06 18.05
C LEU A 466 16.70 5.85 17.89
N VAL A 467 16.41 5.46 16.64
CA VAL A 467 15.53 4.30 16.36
C VAL A 467 16.16 3.01 16.90
N ALA A 468 17.49 2.85 16.82
CA ALA A 468 18.18 1.70 17.41
C ALA A 468 17.98 1.60 18.95
N GLU A 469 17.76 2.71 19.65
CA GLU A 469 17.43 2.70 21.09
C GLU A 469 16.05 2.10 21.38
N LEU A 470 15.09 2.21 20.44
CA LEU A 470 13.76 1.59 20.59
C LEU A 470 13.86 0.07 20.58
N ASP A 471 14.70 -0.46 19.69
CA ASP A 471 14.88 -1.90 19.53
C ASP A 471 15.66 -2.51 20.70
N ALA A 472 16.65 -1.78 21.24
CA ALA A 472 17.45 -2.21 22.38
C ALA A 472 16.66 -2.26 23.71
N LYS A 473 15.58 -1.48 23.85
CA LYS A 473 14.73 -1.45 25.05
C LYS A 473 13.65 -2.54 25.06
N ALA A 474 13.52 -3.34 24.00
CA ALA A 474 12.65 -4.51 24.00
C ALA A 474 13.28 -5.61 24.87
N PRO A 475 12.69 -6.01 26.02
CA PRO A 475 13.19 -7.17 26.74
C PRO A 475 13.10 -8.39 25.81
N ALA A 476 14.15 -9.22 25.81
CA ALA A 476 14.12 -10.50 25.11
C ALA A 476 12.91 -11.29 25.63
N ALA A 477 11.97 -11.61 24.74
CA ALA A 477 10.89 -12.51 25.06
C ALA A 477 11.50 -13.87 25.43
N HIS A 478 11.39 -14.25 26.70
CA HIS A 478 11.74 -15.57 27.21
C HIS A 478 10.56 -16.52 27.09
#